data_AF-A0AA45JHU0-F1
#
_entry.id   AF-A0AA45JHU0-F1
#
_cell.length_a   1.000
_cell.length_b   1.000
_cell.length_c   1.000
_cell.angle_alpha   90.00
_cell.angle_beta   90.00
_cell.angle_gamma   90.00
#
_symmetry.space_group_name_H-M   'P 1'
#
loop_
_entity.id
_entity.type
_entity.pdbx_description
1 polymer ?
#
loop_
_entity_poly.entity_id
_entity_poly.type
_entity_poly.pdbx_seq_one_letter_code
_entity_poly.pdbx_strand_id
1 'polypeptide(L)'
;MSTYGTAIIADVADEAAARRILPQLEAALEPLYADISSIVPNPAAEAEPAISTHGNQVRMSVYLPTAAVDDLAHQAFHAVGPGRAVVAEDADEYGVVFSVWKLTTGDPQQVYRTHVTGDSNPELVPDNLRQGAQAATEAAALYDADPQAILDIENDPTPVADNLGTIGDPFSPWLDALGLAWPDSRE
;
A
#
# COMPACT_ATOMS: atom_id res chain seq x y z
N MET A 1 19.00 -10.65 0.61
CA MET A 1 18.42 -9.60 1.48
C MET A 1 16.93 -9.86 1.46
N SER A 2 16.26 -9.91 2.62
CA SER A 2 14.79 -10.04 2.67
C SER A 2 14.17 -8.78 2.04
N THR A 3 13.16 -8.95 1.18
CA THR A 3 12.47 -7.86 0.48
C THR A 3 11.27 -7.31 1.23
N TYR A 4 11.07 -7.82 2.45
CA TYR A 4 10.02 -7.45 3.38
C TYR A 4 9.91 -5.93 3.57
N GLY A 5 8.73 -5.37 3.34
CA GLY A 5 8.48 -3.94 3.51
C GLY A 5 7.15 -3.46 2.91
N THR A 6 6.80 -2.22 3.19
CA THR A 6 5.54 -1.61 2.75
C THR A 6 5.79 -0.32 1.98
N ALA A 7 5.24 -0.22 0.78
CA ALA A 7 5.10 1.04 0.07
C ALA A 7 3.69 1.63 0.25
N ILE A 8 3.62 2.93 0.48
CA ILE A 8 2.38 3.71 0.52
C ILE A 8 2.47 4.82 -0.50
N ILE A 9 1.44 4.94 -1.35
CA ILE A 9 1.28 6.06 -2.28
C ILE A 9 -0.12 6.65 -2.07
N ALA A 10 -0.21 7.92 -1.72
CA ALA A 10 -1.46 8.59 -1.39
C ALA A 10 -1.60 9.90 -2.16
N ASP A 11 -2.68 10.05 -2.93
CA ASP A 11 -3.08 11.30 -3.56
C ASP A 11 -4.15 11.99 -2.69
N VAL A 12 -3.82 13.17 -2.17
CA VAL A 12 -4.64 13.93 -1.22
C VAL A 12 -4.82 15.38 -1.67
N ALA A 13 -5.72 16.10 -0.99
CA ALA A 13 -6.10 17.45 -1.39
C ALA A 13 -4.95 18.48 -1.33
N ASP A 14 -4.04 18.36 -0.36
CA ASP A 14 -2.98 19.34 -0.13
C ASP A 14 -1.77 18.75 0.62
N GLU A 15 -0.71 19.54 0.71
CA GLU A 15 0.53 19.16 1.38
C GLU A 15 0.36 18.93 2.88
N ALA A 16 -0.57 19.65 3.54
CA ALA A 16 -0.84 19.46 4.95
C ALA A 16 -1.54 18.13 5.23
N ALA A 17 -2.39 17.64 4.33
CA ALA A 17 -2.94 16.29 4.34
C ALA A 17 -1.83 15.24 4.12
N ALA A 18 -0.97 15.45 3.13
CA ALA A 18 0.13 14.53 2.82
C ALA A 18 1.08 14.36 4.02
N ARG A 19 1.46 15.48 4.65
CA ARG A 19 2.35 15.51 5.82
C ARG A 19 1.73 14.93 7.10
N ARG A 20 0.41 14.66 7.12
CA ARG A 20 -0.25 14.00 8.26
C ARG A 20 -0.14 12.48 8.23
N ILE A 21 0.09 11.87 7.06
CA ILE A 21 0.02 10.41 6.91
C ILE A 21 1.17 9.73 7.66
N LEU A 22 2.42 10.16 7.42
CA LEU A 22 3.59 9.49 8.02
C LEU A 22 3.62 9.56 9.56
N PRO A 23 3.36 10.72 10.22
CA PRO A 23 3.30 10.75 11.68
C PRO A 23 2.18 9.89 12.28
N GLN A 24 1.04 9.75 11.58
CA GLN A 24 -0.03 8.86 12.03
C GLN A 24 0.37 7.39 11.91
N LEU A 25 1.08 7.04 10.84
CA LEU A 25 1.64 5.70 10.66
C LEU A 25 2.73 5.39 11.68
N GLU A 26 3.63 6.33 11.94
CA GLU A 26 4.64 6.23 12.99
C GLU A 26 3.99 5.94 14.34
N ALA A 27 2.98 6.72 14.72
CA ALA A 27 2.24 6.53 15.97
C ALA A 27 1.50 5.19 16.03
N ALA A 28 1.00 4.68 14.89
CA ALA A 28 0.33 3.38 14.80
C ALA A 28 1.32 2.21 14.93
N LEU A 29 2.54 2.36 14.43
CA LEU A 29 3.61 1.37 14.50
C LEU A 29 4.35 1.38 15.85
N GLU A 30 4.42 2.53 16.52
CA GLU A 30 5.19 2.71 17.77
C GLU A 30 4.96 1.60 18.83
N PRO A 31 3.71 1.17 19.13
CA PRO A 31 3.47 0.10 20.09
C PRO A 31 4.08 -1.25 19.70
N LEU A 32 4.24 -1.52 18.40
CA LEU A 32 4.84 -2.77 17.90
C LEU A 32 6.37 -2.79 18.04
N TYR A 33 7.00 -1.61 18.00
CA TYR A 33 8.45 -1.47 18.09
C TYR A 33 8.93 -1.07 19.48
N ALA A 34 8.05 -0.65 20.40
CA ALA A 34 8.44 -0.15 21.72
C ALA A 34 9.43 -1.05 22.46
N ASP A 35 9.15 -2.36 22.51
CA ASP A 35 9.96 -3.35 23.24
C ASP A 35 11.26 -3.74 22.52
N ILE A 36 11.35 -3.50 21.20
CA ILE A 36 12.49 -3.87 20.37
C ILE A 36 13.23 -2.66 19.77
N SER A 37 12.82 -1.44 20.12
CA SER A 37 13.29 -0.17 19.56
C SER A 37 14.82 0.03 19.67
N SER A 38 15.45 -0.60 20.66
CA SER A 38 16.91 -0.62 20.84
C SER A 38 17.66 -1.51 19.84
N ILE A 39 16.94 -2.37 19.12
CA ILE A 39 17.47 -3.36 18.15
C ILE A 39 16.98 -3.03 16.74
N VAL A 40 15.69 -2.73 16.60
CA VAL A 40 15.04 -2.37 15.33
C VAL A 40 14.22 -1.09 15.59
N PRO A 41 14.65 0.07 15.06
CA PRO A 41 13.88 1.31 15.21
C PRO A 41 12.57 1.21 14.43
N ASN A 42 11.58 2.04 14.81
CA ASN A 42 10.33 2.18 14.07
C ASN A 42 10.67 2.69 12.64
N PRO A 43 10.39 1.91 11.57
CA PRO A 43 10.81 2.27 10.22
C PRO A 43 10.12 3.53 9.70
N ALA A 44 8.95 3.91 10.25
CA ALA A 44 8.28 5.15 9.89
C ALA A 44 8.92 6.41 10.50
N ALA A 45 9.67 6.27 11.60
CA ALA A 45 10.31 7.41 12.28
C ALA A 45 11.51 7.97 11.48
N GLU A 46 12.18 7.12 10.69
CA GLU A 46 13.33 7.50 9.85
C GLU A 46 12.98 7.64 8.37
N ALA A 47 11.72 7.36 8.01
CA ALA A 47 11.29 7.41 6.62
C ALA A 47 11.19 8.86 6.14
N GLU A 48 11.61 9.09 4.89
CA GLU A 48 11.44 10.38 4.22
C GLU A 48 10.42 10.23 3.08
N PRO A 49 9.20 10.75 3.25
CA PRO A 49 8.18 10.66 2.22
C PRO A 49 8.52 11.64 1.10
N ALA A 50 8.50 11.17 -0.14
CA ALA A 50 8.49 12.04 -1.30
C ALA A 50 7.10 12.69 -1.43
N ILE A 51 7.07 14.02 -1.52
CA ILE A 51 5.84 14.79 -1.69
C ILE A 51 5.94 15.63 -2.96
N SER A 52 4.99 15.44 -3.87
CA SER A 52 4.94 16.11 -5.17
C SER A 52 3.53 16.55 -5.53
N THR A 53 3.41 17.60 -6.35
CA THR A 53 2.10 18.06 -6.86
C THR A 53 1.78 17.38 -8.18
N HIS A 54 0.59 16.80 -8.29
CA HIS A 54 0.07 16.15 -9.49
C HIS A 54 -1.29 16.76 -9.84
N GLY A 55 -1.28 17.76 -10.73
CA GLY A 55 -2.49 18.52 -11.07
C GLY A 55 -3.05 19.27 -9.86
N ASN A 56 -4.28 18.94 -9.45
CA ASN A 56 -4.96 19.55 -8.30
C ASN A 56 -4.79 18.74 -6.99
N GLN A 57 -3.92 17.73 -6.99
CA GLN A 57 -3.67 16.86 -5.85
C GLN A 57 -2.20 16.92 -5.45
N VAL A 58 -1.93 16.53 -4.21
CA VAL A 58 -0.58 16.28 -3.71
C VAL A 58 -0.42 14.78 -3.49
N ARG A 59 0.61 14.21 -4.11
CA ARG A 59 1.02 12.83 -3.91
C ARG A 59 2.05 12.75 -2.80
N MET A 60 1.79 11.91 -1.82
CA MET A 60 2.78 11.42 -0.87
C MET A 60 3.14 10.00 -1.28
N SER A 61 4.43 9.67 -1.30
CA SER A 61 4.90 8.29 -1.48
C SER A 61 6.04 7.98 -0.54
N VAL A 62 6.01 6.81 0.08
CA VAL A 62 7.04 6.36 1.03
C VAL A 62 7.20 4.85 0.93
N TYR A 63 8.43 4.37 1.05
CA TYR A 63 8.74 2.96 1.24
C TYR A 63 9.33 2.76 2.63
N LEU A 64 8.76 1.80 3.36
CA LEU A 64 9.13 1.43 4.72
C LEU A 64 9.75 0.03 4.68
N PRO A 65 11.09 -0.08 4.57
CA PRO A 65 11.74 -1.37 4.63
C PRO A 65 11.43 -2.01 5.98
N THR A 66 11.27 -3.32 5.99
CA THR A 66 11.04 -4.12 7.20
C THR A 66 9.75 -3.83 7.97
N ALA A 67 8.76 -3.19 7.33
CA ALA A 67 7.45 -2.95 7.91
C ALA A 67 6.35 -3.71 7.14
N ALA A 68 5.50 -4.44 7.85
CA ALA A 68 4.15 -4.78 7.45
C ALA A 68 3.19 -3.89 8.24
N VAL A 69 2.31 -3.21 7.54
CA VAL A 69 1.38 -2.24 8.10
C VAL A 69 0.01 -2.88 8.27
N ASP A 70 -0.39 -3.79 7.38
CA ASP A 70 -1.67 -4.51 7.40
C ASP A 70 -2.86 -3.58 7.75
N ASP A 71 -3.62 -3.92 8.79
CA ASP A 71 -4.79 -3.16 9.25
C ASP A 71 -4.44 -1.79 9.85
N LEU A 72 -3.16 -1.53 10.19
CA LEU A 72 -2.72 -0.22 10.69
C LEU A 72 -2.79 0.88 9.60
N ALA A 73 -2.91 0.50 8.32
CA ALA A 73 -3.10 1.45 7.23
C ALA A 73 -4.36 2.31 7.46
N HIS A 74 -5.39 1.76 8.09
CA HIS A 74 -6.58 2.52 8.49
C HIS A 74 -6.23 3.69 9.42
N GLN A 75 -5.32 3.48 10.38
CA GLN A 75 -4.90 4.51 11.33
C GLN A 75 -4.08 5.61 10.65
N ALA A 76 -3.19 5.22 9.72
CA ALA A 76 -2.39 6.18 8.94
C ALA A 76 -3.25 7.13 8.09
N PHE A 77 -4.42 6.67 7.65
CA PHE A 77 -5.31 7.37 6.74
C PHE A 77 -6.50 8.08 7.40
N HIS A 78 -6.70 7.87 8.70
CA HIS A 78 -7.83 8.46 9.43
C HIS A 78 -7.82 9.99 9.37
N ALA A 79 -8.97 10.58 8.99
CA ALA A 79 -9.16 12.03 8.93
C ALA A 79 -8.12 12.83 8.10
N VAL A 80 -7.39 12.18 7.18
CA VAL A 80 -6.44 12.86 6.28
C VAL A 80 -7.18 13.82 5.33
N GLY A 81 -8.41 13.48 4.96
CA GLY A 81 -9.26 14.24 4.05
C GLY A 81 -9.59 13.45 2.78
N PRO A 82 -10.40 14.02 1.86
CA PRO A 82 -10.75 13.36 0.61
C PRO A 82 -9.51 13.07 -0.24
N GLY A 83 -9.43 11.85 -0.76
CA GLY A 83 -8.29 11.39 -1.55
C GLY A 83 -8.36 9.90 -1.83
N ARG A 84 -7.23 9.34 -2.22
CA ARG A 84 -7.06 7.91 -2.52
C ARG A 84 -5.65 7.48 -2.11
N ALA A 85 -5.50 6.21 -1.76
CA ALA A 85 -4.18 5.64 -1.50
C ALA A 85 -4.09 4.20 -2.00
N VAL A 86 -2.86 3.74 -2.22
CA VAL A 86 -2.52 2.33 -2.33
C VAL A 86 -1.50 1.96 -1.25
N VAL A 87 -1.61 0.73 -0.77
CA VAL A 87 -0.63 0.10 0.11
C VAL A 87 -0.20 -1.19 -0.55
N ALA A 88 1.10 -1.31 -0.77
CA ALA A 88 1.76 -2.47 -1.36
C ALA A 88 2.72 -3.05 -0.32
N GLU A 89 2.37 -4.22 0.22
CA GLU A 89 3.07 -4.86 1.33
C GLU A 89 3.68 -6.18 0.86
N ASP A 90 5.00 -6.29 0.93
CA ASP A 90 5.75 -7.52 0.71
C ASP A 90 5.98 -8.17 2.07
N ALA A 91 5.36 -9.33 2.29
CA ALA A 91 5.46 -10.13 3.49
C ALA A 91 6.47 -11.29 3.35
N ASP A 92 7.44 -11.17 2.43
CA ASP A 92 8.48 -12.16 2.15
C ASP A 92 7.88 -13.52 1.77
N GLU A 93 8.15 -14.58 2.53
CA GLU A 93 7.64 -15.94 2.32
C GLU A 93 6.11 -16.06 2.38
N TYR A 94 5.42 -15.05 2.95
CA TYR A 94 3.96 -15.00 3.02
C TYR A 94 3.31 -14.35 1.80
N GLY A 95 4.10 -13.94 0.81
CA GLY A 95 3.62 -13.32 -0.43
C GLY A 95 3.41 -11.81 -0.29
N VAL A 96 2.57 -11.26 -1.17
CA VAL A 96 2.32 -9.82 -1.25
C VAL A 96 0.85 -9.50 -1.05
N VAL A 97 0.58 -8.37 -0.40
CA VAL A 97 -0.74 -7.77 -0.26
C VAL A 97 -0.77 -6.45 -1.00
N PHE A 98 -1.80 -6.26 -1.82
CA PHE A 98 -2.06 -4.99 -2.47
C PHE A 98 -3.45 -4.49 -2.09
N SER A 99 -3.55 -3.26 -1.62
CA SER A 99 -4.83 -2.66 -1.23
C SER A 99 -5.01 -1.24 -1.74
N VAL A 100 -6.26 -0.90 -2.06
CA VAL A 100 -6.67 0.43 -2.52
C VAL A 100 -7.66 1.02 -1.54
N TRP A 101 -7.44 2.28 -1.18
CA TRP A 101 -8.17 3.00 -0.16
C TRP A 101 -8.80 4.26 -0.73
N LYS A 102 -10.07 4.46 -0.42
CA LYS A 102 -10.76 5.75 -0.55
C LYS A 102 -10.59 6.53 0.74
N LEU A 103 -9.98 7.70 0.66
CA LEU A 103 -9.76 8.57 1.81
C LEU A 103 -10.92 9.53 1.96
N THR A 104 -11.30 9.81 3.21
CA THR A 104 -12.41 10.70 3.54
C THR A 104 -12.01 11.66 4.68
N THR A 105 -12.90 12.57 5.05
CA THR A 105 -12.71 13.41 6.26
C THR A 105 -12.96 12.65 7.56
N GLY A 106 -13.46 11.42 7.50
CA GLY A 106 -13.63 10.52 8.65
C GLY A 106 -12.86 9.24 8.42
N ASP A 107 -13.55 8.11 8.51
CA ASP A 107 -12.94 6.79 8.33
C ASP A 107 -12.55 6.54 6.86
N PRO A 108 -11.31 6.09 6.59
CA PRO A 108 -10.91 5.63 5.28
C PRO A 108 -11.58 4.29 4.96
N GLN A 109 -11.86 4.05 3.69
CA GLN A 109 -12.54 2.84 3.22
C GLN A 109 -11.61 2.05 2.31
N GLN A 110 -11.26 0.83 2.70
CA GLN A 110 -10.59 -0.10 1.80
C GLN A 110 -11.61 -0.60 0.76
N VAL A 111 -11.39 -0.23 -0.50
CA VAL A 111 -12.29 -0.58 -1.62
C VAL A 111 -11.82 -1.82 -2.38
N TYR A 112 -10.55 -2.17 -2.22
CA TYR A 112 -9.92 -3.32 -2.84
C TYR A 112 -8.79 -3.84 -1.95
N ARG A 113 -8.68 -5.16 -1.84
CA ARG A 113 -7.57 -5.85 -1.18
C ARG A 113 -7.39 -7.22 -1.79
N THR A 114 -6.20 -7.50 -2.28
CA THR A 114 -5.81 -8.78 -2.86
C THR A 114 -4.54 -9.29 -2.21
N HIS A 115 -4.32 -10.59 -2.31
CA HIS A 115 -3.13 -11.30 -1.83
C HIS A 115 -2.68 -12.28 -2.90
N VAL A 116 -1.38 -12.30 -3.15
CA VAL A 116 -0.73 -13.27 -4.04
C VAL A 116 0.44 -13.90 -3.31
N THR A 117 0.47 -15.22 -3.27
CA THR A 117 1.54 -15.99 -2.61
C THR A 117 2.05 -17.09 -3.55
N GLY A 118 3.34 -17.41 -3.41
CA GLY A 118 3.95 -18.59 -4.05
C GLY A 118 3.66 -19.89 -3.30
N ASP A 119 3.11 -19.82 -2.08
CA ASP A 119 2.72 -20.96 -1.27
C ASP A 119 1.23 -21.26 -1.45
N SER A 120 0.89 -22.54 -1.67
CA SER A 120 -0.49 -23.01 -1.73
C SER A 120 -1.18 -23.11 -0.36
N ASN A 121 -0.51 -22.77 0.74
CA ASN A 121 -1.05 -22.84 2.10
C ASN A 121 -2.17 -21.81 2.31
N PRO A 122 -3.43 -22.24 2.47
CA PRO A 122 -4.57 -21.33 2.64
C PRO A 122 -4.54 -20.55 3.96
N GLU A 123 -3.78 -21.00 4.96
CA GLU A 123 -3.65 -20.30 6.25
C GLU A 123 -2.87 -18.98 6.13
N LEU A 124 -2.18 -18.75 4.99
CA LEU A 124 -1.42 -17.52 4.72
C LEU A 124 -2.26 -16.44 4.04
N VAL A 125 -3.52 -16.74 3.70
CA VAL A 125 -4.41 -15.81 3.01
C VAL A 125 -5.10 -14.91 4.04
N PRO A 126 -5.05 -13.57 3.91
CA PRO A 126 -5.75 -12.66 4.81
C PRO A 126 -7.28 -12.88 4.78
N ASP A 127 -7.95 -12.88 5.93
CA ASP A 127 -9.42 -13.07 6.00
C ASP A 127 -10.23 -11.87 5.46
N ASN A 128 -9.59 -10.72 5.24
CA ASN A 128 -10.21 -9.44 4.87
C ASN A 128 -10.09 -9.10 3.36
N LEU A 129 -9.92 -10.10 2.49
CA LEU A 129 -9.87 -9.88 1.04
C LEU A 129 -11.13 -9.18 0.51
N ARG A 130 -10.92 -8.27 -0.44
CA ARG A 130 -11.96 -7.53 -1.14
C ARG A 130 -11.58 -7.46 -2.63
N GLN A 131 -12.04 -8.46 -3.37
CA GLN A 131 -11.68 -8.73 -4.76
C GLN A 131 -12.92 -8.83 -5.68
N GLY A 132 -12.70 -9.06 -6.96
CA GLY A 132 -13.74 -9.30 -7.96
C GLY A 132 -14.26 -8.02 -8.61
N ALA A 133 -15.16 -8.20 -9.59
CA ALA A 133 -15.58 -7.15 -10.52
C ALA A 133 -16.04 -5.85 -9.85
N GLN A 134 -16.78 -5.93 -8.74
CA GLN A 134 -17.23 -4.75 -8.01
C GLN A 134 -16.05 -4.02 -7.35
N ALA A 135 -15.18 -4.73 -6.63
CA ALA A 135 -14.04 -4.13 -5.95
C ALA A 135 -13.05 -3.52 -6.95
N ALA A 136 -12.77 -4.22 -8.05
CA ALA A 136 -11.94 -3.72 -9.15
C ALA A 136 -12.54 -2.44 -9.78
N THR A 137 -13.86 -2.40 -9.98
CA THR A 137 -14.57 -1.19 -10.47
C THR A 137 -14.43 -0.02 -9.50
N GLU A 138 -14.61 -0.25 -8.20
CA GLU A 138 -14.47 0.79 -7.18
C GLU A 138 -13.03 1.32 -7.08
N ALA A 139 -12.02 0.44 -7.16
CA ALA A 139 -10.61 0.83 -7.17
C ALA A 139 -10.24 1.60 -8.44
N ALA A 140 -10.58 1.10 -9.61
CA ALA A 140 -10.26 1.74 -10.89
C ALA A 140 -10.91 3.12 -11.02
N ALA A 141 -12.15 3.26 -10.53
CA ALA A 141 -12.85 4.55 -10.51
C ALA A 141 -12.13 5.62 -9.66
N LEU A 142 -11.39 5.23 -8.61
CA LEU A 142 -10.58 6.18 -7.85
C LEU A 142 -9.43 6.75 -8.67
N TYR A 143 -8.89 5.99 -9.64
CA TYR A 143 -7.72 6.35 -10.44
C TYR A 143 -8.04 6.76 -11.88
N ASP A 144 -9.32 6.80 -12.27
CA ASP A 144 -9.74 6.98 -13.67
C ASP A 144 -9.11 5.93 -14.60
N ALA A 145 -9.05 4.68 -14.11
CA ALA A 145 -8.40 3.55 -14.75
C ALA A 145 -9.42 2.53 -15.31
N ASP A 146 -8.92 1.55 -16.06
CA ASP A 146 -9.71 0.42 -16.55
C ASP A 146 -9.80 -0.69 -15.48
N PRO A 147 -11.00 -1.05 -14.98
CA PRO A 147 -11.14 -2.15 -14.02
C PRO A 147 -10.74 -3.52 -14.58
N GLN A 148 -10.77 -3.71 -15.91
CA GLN A 148 -10.37 -4.98 -16.51
C GLN A 148 -8.89 -5.28 -16.26
N ALA A 149 -8.02 -4.27 -16.24
CA ALA A 149 -6.60 -4.46 -15.94
C ALA A 149 -6.36 -5.02 -14.53
N ILE A 150 -7.17 -4.63 -13.54
CA ILE A 150 -7.11 -5.18 -12.18
C ILE A 150 -7.64 -6.62 -12.16
N LEU A 151 -8.74 -6.89 -12.87
CA LEU A 151 -9.34 -8.23 -12.95
C LEU A 151 -8.45 -9.23 -13.68
N ASP A 152 -7.72 -8.80 -14.70
CA ASP A 152 -6.80 -9.66 -15.42
C ASP A 152 -5.70 -10.20 -14.50
N ILE A 153 -5.21 -9.38 -13.55
CA ILE A 153 -4.23 -9.80 -12.53
C ILE A 153 -4.85 -10.76 -11.51
N GLU A 154 -6.12 -10.57 -11.13
CA GLU A 154 -6.81 -11.54 -10.24
C GLU A 154 -7.03 -12.89 -10.91
N ASN A 155 -7.37 -12.89 -12.20
CA ASN A 155 -7.63 -14.10 -12.96
C ASN A 155 -6.34 -14.86 -13.32
N ASP A 156 -5.24 -14.13 -13.54
CA ASP A 156 -3.91 -14.66 -13.79
C ASP A 156 -2.85 -13.87 -12.98
N PRO A 157 -2.57 -14.29 -11.73
CA PRO A 157 -1.60 -13.61 -10.87
C PRO A 157 -0.14 -13.93 -11.23
N THR A 158 0.12 -14.68 -12.31
CA THR A 158 1.48 -15.07 -12.73
C THR A 158 2.44 -13.88 -12.85
N PRO A 159 2.06 -12.72 -13.42
CA PRO A 159 2.94 -11.55 -13.49
C PRO A 159 3.39 -11.01 -12.12
N VAL A 160 2.62 -11.29 -11.06
CA VAL A 160 2.98 -10.95 -9.68
C VAL A 160 3.81 -12.08 -9.06
N ALA A 161 3.31 -13.31 -9.16
CA ALA A 161 3.90 -14.49 -8.54
C ALA A 161 5.34 -14.76 -9.02
N ASP A 162 5.61 -14.55 -10.31
CA ASP A 162 6.94 -14.74 -10.91
C ASP A 162 8.00 -13.73 -10.42
N ASN A 163 7.55 -12.62 -9.83
CA ASN A 163 8.43 -11.54 -9.34
C ASN A 163 8.58 -11.49 -7.82
N LEU A 164 7.92 -12.40 -7.08
CA LEU A 164 8.04 -12.48 -5.62
C LEU A 164 9.51 -12.55 -5.16
N GLY A 165 9.82 -11.88 -4.05
CA GLY A 165 11.19 -11.78 -3.53
C GLY A 165 12.05 -10.71 -4.23
N THR A 166 11.45 -9.85 -5.05
CA THR A 166 12.09 -8.65 -5.62
C THR A 166 11.34 -7.41 -5.14
N ILE A 167 12.04 -6.42 -4.59
CA ILE A 167 11.39 -5.21 -4.04
C ILE A 167 10.69 -4.45 -5.18
N GLY A 168 9.39 -4.22 -5.03
CA GLY A 168 8.60 -3.40 -5.94
C GLY A 168 8.04 -4.14 -7.17
N ASP A 169 8.83 -5.01 -7.79
CA ASP A 169 8.46 -5.71 -9.04
C ASP A 169 7.14 -6.50 -8.98
N PRO A 170 6.81 -7.24 -7.89
CA PRO A 170 5.50 -7.89 -7.75
C PRO A 170 4.32 -6.92 -7.86
N PHE A 171 4.53 -5.64 -7.54
CA PHE A 171 3.45 -4.65 -7.50
C PHE A 171 3.31 -3.87 -8.80
N SER A 172 4.30 -3.94 -9.72
CA SER A 172 4.27 -3.21 -10.99
C SER A 172 2.97 -3.44 -11.78
N PRO A 173 2.43 -4.68 -11.91
CA PRO A 173 1.18 -4.89 -12.64
C PRO A 173 0.00 -4.06 -12.10
N TRP A 174 -0.18 -3.99 -10.78
CA TRP A 174 -1.25 -3.19 -10.17
C TRP A 174 -0.96 -1.70 -10.21
N LEU A 175 0.30 -1.29 -9.98
CA LEU A 175 0.68 0.11 -10.02
C LEU A 175 0.51 0.68 -11.43
N ASP A 176 0.95 -0.03 -12.45
CA ASP A 176 0.78 0.34 -13.86
C ASP A 176 -0.70 0.43 -14.24
N ALA A 177 -1.52 -0.54 -13.80
CA ALA A 177 -2.97 -0.52 -14.02
C ALA A 177 -3.64 0.73 -13.42
N LEU A 178 -3.09 1.31 -12.36
CA LEU A 178 -3.59 2.52 -11.70
C LEU A 178 -2.86 3.81 -12.13
N GLY A 179 -1.91 3.73 -13.06
CA GLY A 179 -1.09 4.88 -13.47
C GLY A 179 -0.17 5.39 -12.35
N LEU A 180 0.31 4.47 -11.51
CA LEU A 180 1.23 4.71 -10.42
C LEU A 180 2.60 4.10 -10.72
N ALA A 181 3.60 4.52 -9.96
CA ALA A 181 4.94 3.94 -10.00
C ALA A 181 5.36 3.61 -8.57
N TRP A 182 6.22 2.60 -8.42
CA TRP A 182 6.82 2.27 -7.14
C TRP A 182 7.54 3.50 -6.57
N PRO A 183 7.46 3.79 -5.25
CA PRO A 183 8.22 4.88 -4.66
C PRO A 183 9.71 4.60 -4.85
N ASP A 184 10.43 5.50 -5.53
CA ASP A 184 11.88 5.39 -5.63
C ASP A 184 12.46 5.34 -4.21
N SER A 185 13.04 4.21 -3.83
CA SER A 185 13.77 4.04 -2.58
C SER A 185 15.15 4.69 -2.65
N ARG A 186 15.21 5.91 -3.19
CA ARG A 186 16.39 6.73 -3.49
C ARG A 186 17.40 6.14 -4.49
N GLU A 187 17.94 7.04 -5.31
CA GLU A 187 19.25 6.94 -5.98
C GLU A 187 20.41 6.81 -4.98
#